data_AF-A0AAW9J6Q1-F1
#
_entry.id   AF-A0AAW9J6Q1-F1
#
_cell.length_a   1.000
_cell.length_b   1.000
_cell.length_c   1.000
_cell.angle_alpha   90.00
_cell.angle_beta   90.00
_cell.angle_gamma   90.00
#
_symmetry.space_group_name_H-M   'P 1'
#
loop_
_entity.id
_entity.type
_entity.pdbx_description
1 polymer ?
#
loop_
_entity_poly.entity_id
_entity_poly.type
_entity_poly.pdbx_seq_one_letter_code
_entity_poly.pdbx_strand_id
1 'polypeptide(L)' 'SISGDEITISVEDFGRGIKDVERAMEPLYTSKPELERSGMGFTVMETFMDSLEVKSEEGKGTKVVMKKKFNIVS' A
#
# COMPACT_ATOMS: atom_id res chain seq x y z
N SER A 1 7.02 4.05 -12.45
CA SER A 1 8.08 4.77 -13.17
C SER A 1 9.42 4.43 -12.55
N ILE A 2 10.49 4.61 -13.31
CA ILE A 2 11.87 4.43 -12.85
C ILE A 2 12.60 5.74 -13.11
N SER A 3 13.37 6.23 -12.14
CA SER A 3 14.13 7.48 -12.24
C SER A 3 15.43 7.33 -11.47
N GLY A 4 16.55 7.21 -12.18
CA GLY A 4 17.85 6.96 -11.55
C GLY A 4 17.84 5.62 -10.81
N ASP A 5 18.10 5.68 -9.50
CA ASP A 5 18.09 4.57 -8.56
C ASP A 5 16.73 4.36 -7.86
N GLU A 6 15.72 5.16 -8.19
CA GLU A 6 14.38 5.07 -7.59
C GLU A 6 13.36 4.40 -8.53
N ILE A 7 12.60 3.45 -7.98
CA ILE A 7 11.41 2.87 -8.60
C ILE A 7 10.18 3.38 -7.85
N THR A 8 9.24 3.95 -8.60
CA THR A 8 7.88 4.28 -8.12
C THR A 8 6.87 3.31 -8.71
N ILE A 9 6.09 2.63 -7.86
CA ILE A 9 5.01 1.72 -8.24
C ILE A 9 3.69 2.36 -7.83
N SER A 10 2.70 2.37 -8.73
CA SER A 10 1.35 2.82 -8.42
C SER A 10 0.37 1.72 -8.77
N VAL A 11 -0.48 1.36 -7.81
CA VAL A 11 -1.59 0.41 -7.98
C VAL A 11 -2.88 1.17 -7.71
N GLU A 12 -3.85 1.06 -8.61
CA GLU A 12 -5.12 1.78 -8.53
C GLU A 12 -6.27 0.84 -8.85
N ASP A 13 -7.32 0.90 -8.03
CA ASP A 13 -8.59 0.24 -8.25
C ASP A 13 -9.74 1.24 -8.12
N PHE A 14 -10.85 0.97 -8.78
CA PHE A 14 -12.06 1.79 -8.78
C PHE A 14 -13.22 1.11 -8.01
N GLY A 15 -12.87 0.36 -6.97
CA GLY A 15 -13.83 -0.36 -6.13
C GLY A 15 -14.49 0.55 -5.10
N ARG A 16 -14.95 -0.06 -4.00
CA ARG A 16 -15.68 0.64 -2.93
C ARG A 16 -14.83 1.62 -2.11
N GLY A 17 -13.50 1.58 -2.24
CA GLY A 17 -12.57 2.33 -1.40
C GLY A 17 -12.50 1.83 0.04
N ILE A 18 -11.76 2.57 0.85
CA ILE A 18 -11.47 2.30 2.26
C ILE A 18 -11.97 3.50 3.07
N LYS A 19 -12.96 3.24 3.93
CA LYS A 19 -13.61 4.28 4.75
C LYS A 19 -12.67 4.90 5.79
N ASP A 20 -11.84 4.07 6.40
CA ASP A 20 -10.88 4.44 7.42
C ASP A 20 -9.51 3.87 7.05
N VAL A 21 -8.70 4.69 6.38
CA VAL A 21 -7.38 4.29 5.86
C VAL A 21 -6.40 4.05 7.00
N GLU A 22 -6.44 4.90 8.05
CA GLU A 22 -5.56 4.76 9.20
C GLU A 22 -5.76 3.41 9.89
N ARG A 23 -7.02 3.04 10.16
CA ARG A 23 -7.35 1.73 10.69
C ARG A 23 -6.99 0.59 9.75
N ALA A 24 -7.17 0.78 8.44
CA ALA A 24 -6.81 -0.25 7.45
C ALA A 24 -5.31 -0.55 7.42
N MET A 25 -4.47 0.41 7.81
CA MET A 25 -3.02 0.28 7.88
C MET A 25 -2.52 -0.30 9.22
N GLU A 26 -3.39 -0.47 10.22
CA GLU A 26 -3.04 -1.15 11.47
C GLU A 26 -2.58 -2.59 11.19
N PRO A 27 -1.46 -3.05 11.79
CA PRO A 27 -1.02 -4.43 11.63
C PRO A 27 -2.11 -5.42 12.05
N LEU A 28 -2.27 -6.48 11.26
CA LEU A 28 -3.24 -7.57 11.48
C LEU A 28 -4.71 -7.20 11.29
N TYR A 29 -5.03 -5.94 10.96
CA TYR A 29 -6.41 -5.55 10.70
C TYR A 29 -6.93 -6.08 9.36
N THR A 30 -8.16 -6.62 9.36
CA THR A 30 -8.88 -7.03 8.15
C THR A 30 -10.37 -6.80 8.33
N SER A 31 -11.04 -6.34 7.27
CA SER A 31 -12.51 -6.26 7.22
C SER A 31 -13.19 -7.59 6.89
N LYS A 32 -12.40 -8.64 6.59
CA LYS A 32 -12.86 -9.99 6.25
C LYS A 32 -12.07 -11.08 6.98
N PRO A 33 -12.17 -11.17 8.32
CA PRO A 33 -11.47 -12.18 9.11
C PRO A 33 -11.87 -13.62 8.74
N GLU A 34 -13.10 -13.82 8.25
CA GLU A 34 -13.63 -15.12 7.81
C GLU A 34 -12.92 -15.70 6.57
N LEU A 35 -12.17 -14.87 5.83
CA LEU A 35 -11.42 -15.30 4.65
C LEU A 35 -9.94 -15.61 4.96
N GLU A 36 -9.61 -15.85 6.23
CA GLU A 36 -8.25 -16.14 6.69
C GLU A 36 -7.20 -15.11 6.22
N ARG A 37 -7.63 -13.85 6.08
CA ARG A 37 -6.75 -12.74 5.67
C ARG A 37 -5.93 -12.28 6.87
N SER A 38 -4.62 -12.27 6.73
CA SER A 38 -3.70 -11.94 7.83
C SER A 38 -3.69 -10.46 8.24
N GLY A 39 -4.20 -9.55 7.39
CA GLY A 39 -4.12 -8.11 7.67
C GLY A 39 -2.70 -7.53 7.62
N MET A 40 -1.76 -8.21 6.95
CA MET A 40 -0.34 -7.82 6.93
C MET A 40 0.08 -7.09 5.64
N GLY A 41 -0.85 -6.80 4.73
CA GLY A 41 -0.53 -6.26 3.40
C GLY A 41 0.24 -4.94 3.45
N PHE A 42 -0.30 -3.94 4.15
CA PHE A 42 0.36 -2.64 4.27
C PHE A 42 1.66 -2.71 5.08
N THR A 43 1.70 -3.53 6.14
CA THR A 43 2.93 -3.75 6.92
C THR A 43 4.06 -4.29 6.06
N VAL A 44 3.78 -5.24 5.17
CA VAL A 44 4.78 -5.77 4.22
C VAL A 44 5.22 -4.69 3.23
N MET A 45 4.29 -3.90 2.68
CA MET A 45 4.61 -2.80 1.77
C MET A 45 5.51 -1.76 2.45
N GLU A 46 5.16 -1.34 3.67
CA GLU A 46 5.93 -0.38 4.46
C GLU A 46 7.31 -0.91 4.83
N THR A 47 7.43 -2.21 5.15
CA THR A 47 8.72 -2.82 5.52
C THR A 47 9.71 -2.83 4.35
N PHE A 48 9.23 -3.09 3.14
CA PHE A 48 10.11 -3.23 1.98
C PHE A 48 10.37 -1.92 1.23
N MET A 49 9.41 -0.98 1.24
CA MET A 49 9.49 0.27 0.49
C MET A 49 10.05 1.40 1.36
N ASP A 50 10.67 2.41 0.75
CA ASP A 50 11.18 3.57 1.50
C ASP A 50 10.11 4.65 1.67
N SER A 51 9.03 4.57 0.87
CA SER A 51 7.85 5.42 1.00
C SER A 51 6.60 4.66 0.54
N LEU A 52 5.52 4.85 1.28
CA LEU A 52 4.19 4.32 1.00
C LEU A 52 3.17 5.46 1.19
N GLU A 53 2.37 5.72 0.17
CA GLU A 53 1.26 6.67 0.21
C GLU A 53 -0.02 5.94 -0.22
N VAL A 54 -1.03 5.96 0.65
CA VAL A 54 -2.34 5.34 0.39
C VAL A 54 -3.39 6.44 0.34
N LYS A 55 -4.09 6.52 -0.79
CA LYS A 55 -5.22 7.43 -1.00
C LYS A 55 -6.44 6.60 -1.32
N SER A 56 -7.49 6.75 -0.55
CA SER A 56 -8.75 6.06 -0.80
C SER A 56 -9.92 6.95 -0.47
N GLU A 57 -10.99 6.79 -1.24
CA GLU A 57 -12.26 7.46 -0.96
C GLU A 57 -13.40 6.46 -1.18
N GLU A 58 -14.34 6.45 -0.25
CA GLU A 58 -15.50 5.55 -0.30
C GLU A 58 -16.31 5.81 -1.57
N GLY A 59 -16.53 4.76 -2.37
CA GLY A 59 -17.21 4.82 -3.65
C GLY A 59 -16.36 5.28 -4.85
N LYS A 60 -15.10 5.68 -4.66
CA LYS A 60 -14.19 6.04 -5.77
C LYS A 60 -13.04 5.04 -5.98
N GLY A 61 -12.68 4.31 -4.94
CA GLY A 61 -11.64 3.28 -5.01
C GLY A 61 -10.39 3.63 -4.19
N THR A 62 -9.28 3.00 -4.54
CA THR A 62 -8.03 3.08 -3.79
C THR A 62 -6.86 3.24 -4.73
N LYS A 63 -5.92 4.08 -4.33
CA LYS A 63 -4.62 4.27 -4.99
C LYS A 63 -3.52 4.11 -3.96
N VAL A 64 -2.59 3.21 -4.25
CA VAL A 64 -1.40 2.96 -3.44
C VAL A 64 -0.18 3.33 -4.28
N VAL A 65 0.62 4.26 -3.79
CA VAL A 65 1.89 4.68 -4.41
C VAL A 65 3.03 4.26 -3.49
N MET A 66 3.97 3.50 -4.03
CA MET A 66 5.12 2.98 -3.30
C MET A 66 6.40 3.43 -3.99
N LYS A 67 7.43 3.78 -3.22
CA LYS A 67 8.75 4.13 -3.76
C LYS A 67 9.86 3.34 -3.09
N LYS A 68 10.81 2.88 -3.91
CA LYS A 68 12.02 2.20 -3.45
C LYS A 68 13.25 2.78 -4.14
N LYS A 69 14.24 3.17 -3.36
CA LYS A 69 15.58 3.55 -3.79
C LYS A 69 16.50 2.34 -3.63
N PHE A 70 17.20 2.02 -4.70
CA PHE A 70 18.16 0.94 -4.74
C PHE A 70 19.56 1.53 -4.69
N ASN A 71 20.19 1.48 -3.52
CA ASN A 71 21.61 1.77 -3.44
C ASN A 71 22.37 0.65 -4.14
N ILE A 72 22.89 0.91 -5.33
CA ILE A 72 23.83 0.00 -5.98
C ILE A 72 25.10 0.04 -5.13
N VAL A 73 25.44 -1.08 -4.50
CA VAL A 73 26.75 -1.25 -3.87
C VAL A 73 27.75 -1.36 -5.02
N SER A 74 28.49 -0.27 -5.24
CA SER A 74 29.66 -0.20 -6.12
C SER A 74 30.79 -1.07 -5.59
#